data_AF-A0A7D5LDS5-F1
#
_entry.id   AF-A0A7D5LDS5-F1
#
_cell.length_a   1.000
_cell.length_b   1.000
_cell.length_c   1.000
_cell.angle_alpha   90.00
_cell.angle_beta   90.00
_cell.angle_gamma   90.00
#
_symmetry.space_group_name_H-M   'P 1'
#
loop_
_entity.id
_entity.type
_entity.pdbx_description
1 polymer ?
#
loop_
_entity_poly.entity_id
_entity_poly.type
_entity_poly.pdbx_seq_one_letter_code
_entity_poly.pdbx_strand_id
1 'polypeptide(L)'
;MFKNNLKEKGFTLIEMLVVIALFAGLAVLVGSMVGSSMKGTKKSESVMKVRAELENAVSILERSLREAKKDSVICNGNSTVSFTDQNGFNVTLSCLPLSKNSVELINSSNINLTACNFDCTNLSKGVVVITLTGSSASSSGVEADIATVSARVVLRNY
;
A
#
# COMPACT_ATOMS: atom_id res chain seq x y z
N MET A 1 49.76 -15.19 -55.03
CA MET A 1 50.14 -15.04 -53.60
C MET A 1 50.01 -13.57 -53.23
N PHE A 2 48.86 -13.15 -52.69
CA PHE A 2 48.60 -11.75 -52.33
C PHE A 2 49.10 -11.48 -50.91
N LYS A 3 50.14 -10.67 -50.79
CA LYS A 3 50.74 -10.28 -49.51
C LYS A 3 49.96 -9.10 -48.94
N ASN A 4 49.04 -9.39 -48.02
CA ASN A 4 48.28 -8.36 -47.29
C ASN A 4 49.21 -7.56 -46.38
N ASN A 5 49.51 -6.32 -46.73
CA ASN A 5 50.14 -5.34 -45.85
C ASN A 5 49.04 -4.65 -45.01
N LEU A 6 48.58 -5.30 -43.95
CA LEU A 6 47.79 -4.63 -42.93
C LEU A 6 48.74 -3.76 -42.11
N LYS A 7 48.83 -2.49 -42.48
CA LYS A 7 49.59 -1.48 -41.73
C LYS A 7 48.81 -1.17 -40.45
N GLU A 8 49.24 -1.70 -39.32
CA GLU A 8 48.64 -1.40 -38.01
C GLU A 8 48.84 0.09 -37.71
N LYS A 9 47.74 0.85 -37.65
CA LYS A 9 47.73 2.25 -37.24
C LYS A 9 47.44 2.30 -35.74
N GLY A 10 48.37 2.85 -34.96
CA GLY A 10 48.17 3.09 -33.53
C GLY A 10 47.15 4.20 -33.29
N PHE A 11 46.42 4.10 -32.17
CA PHE A 11 45.51 5.13 -31.71
C PHE A 11 46.28 6.35 -31.18
N THR A 12 45.74 7.54 -31.43
CA THR A 12 46.31 8.77 -30.85
C THR A 12 45.85 8.95 -29.40
N LEU A 13 46.65 9.62 -28.56
CA LEU A 13 46.28 9.91 -27.17
C LEU A 13 44.98 10.74 -27.07
N ILE A 14 44.78 11.68 -28.01
CA ILE A 14 43.59 12.52 -28.03
C ILE A 14 42.33 11.73 -28.39
N GLU A 15 42.44 10.75 -29.28
CA GLU A 15 41.34 9.86 -29.66
C GLU A 15 40.89 9.01 -28.48
N MET A 16 41.82 8.49 -27.67
CA MET A 16 41.48 7.77 -26.43
C MET A 16 40.83 8.69 -25.39
N LEU A 17 41.26 9.95 -25.26
CA LEU A 17 40.67 10.91 -24.33
C LEU A 17 39.21 11.23 -24.70
N VAL A 18 38.93 11.47 -25.99
CA VAL A 18 37.57 11.71 -26.48
C VAL A 18 36.68 10.49 -26.24
N VAL A 19 37.18 9.28 -26.51
CA VAL A 19 36.43 8.03 -26.29
C VAL A 19 36.07 7.85 -24.81
N ILE A 20 37.02 8.07 -23.89
CA ILE A 20 36.75 7.98 -22.44
C ILE A 20 35.71 9.01 -22.01
N ALA A 21 35.80 10.25 -22.50
CA ALA A 21 34.83 11.30 -22.18
C ALA A 21 33.41 10.95 -22.66
N LEU A 22 33.28 10.39 -23.87
CA LEU A 22 32.01 9.92 -24.41
C LEU A 22 31.44 8.76 -23.58
N PHE A 23 32.27 7.76 -23.23
CA PHE A 23 31.83 6.64 -22.40
C PHE A 23 31.44 7.05 -20.98
N ALA A 24 32.18 7.99 -20.38
CA ALA A 24 31.85 8.52 -19.06
C ALA A 24 30.49 9.24 -19.06
N GLY A 25 30.20 10.04 -20.09
CA GLY A 25 28.90 10.68 -20.26
C GLY A 25 27.75 9.67 -20.38
N LEU A 26 27.94 8.63 -21.20
CA LEU A 26 26.97 7.55 -21.35
C LEU A 26 26.74 6.77 -20.03
N ALA A 27 27.81 6.50 -19.27
CA ALA A 27 27.72 5.78 -18.00
C ALA A 27 26.88 6.54 -16.96
N VAL A 28 27.01 7.87 -16.87
CA VAL A 28 26.20 8.70 -15.97
C VAL A 28 24.72 8.65 -16.35
N LEU A 29 24.41 8.75 -17.65
CA LEU A 29 23.03 8.67 -18.14
C LEU A 29 22.40 7.32 -17.77
N VAL A 30 23.08 6.22 -18.06
CA VAL A 30 22.60 4.86 -17.74
C VAL A 30 22.43 4.69 -16.23
N GLY A 31 23.40 5.12 -15.43
CA GLY A 31 23.33 5.03 -13.96
C GLY A 31 22.13 5.78 -13.37
N SER A 32 21.82 6.98 -13.90
CA SER A 32 20.68 7.78 -13.45
C SER A 32 19.33 7.14 -13.78
N MET A 33 19.21 6.47 -14.92
CA MET A 33 18.01 5.74 -15.34
C MET A 33 17.76 4.53 -14.45
N VAL A 34 18.79 3.72 -14.19
CA VAL A 34 18.70 2.56 -13.29
C VAL A 34 18.35 2.99 -11.87
N GLY A 35 19.02 4.02 -11.35
CA GLY A 35 18.78 4.53 -10.00
C GLY A 35 17.35 5.03 -9.81
N SER A 36 16.82 5.78 -10.78
CA SER A 36 15.42 6.25 -10.75
C SER A 36 14.42 5.09 -10.82
N SER A 37 14.71 4.08 -11.66
CA SER A 37 13.86 2.89 -11.79
C SER A 37 13.81 2.09 -10.48
N MET A 38 14.95 1.90 -9.80
CA MET A 38 15.01 1.21 -8.50
C MET A 38 14.29 1.95 -7.37
N LYS A 39 14.29 3.29 -7.39
CA LYS A 39 13.51 4.08 -6.42
C LYS A 39 12.01 3.86 -6.66
N GLY A 40 11.58 3.85 -7.92
CA GLY A 40 10.20 3.54 -8.31
C GLY A 40 9.76 2.15 -7.85
N THR A 41 10.59 1.11 -8.03
CA THR A 41 10.24 -0.25 -7.59
C THR A 41 10.11 -0.37 -6.08
N LYS A 42 11.03 0.24 -5.31
CA LYS A 42 10.95 0.24 -3.85
C LYS A 42 9.68 0.90 -3.32
N LYS A 43 9.31 2.06 -3.90
CA LYS A 43 8.05 2.75 -3.57
C LYS A 43 6.82 1.90 -3.91
N SER A 44 6.82 1.27 -5.08
CA SER A 44 5.72 0.38 -5.46
C SER A 44 5.59 -0.80 -4.49
N GLU A 45 6.71 -1.40 -4.09
CA GLU A 45 6.72 -2.54 -3.17
C GLU A 45 6.20 -2.15 -1.77
N SER A 46 6.60 -0.99 -1.24
CA SER A 46 6.13 -0.51 0.05
C SER A 46 4.64 -0.16 0.04
N VAL A 47 4.15 0.51 -1.01
CA VAL A 47 2.70 0.75 -1.19
C VAL A 47 1.92 -0.57 -1.25
N MET A 48 2.44 -1.58 -1.95
CA MET A 48 1.80 -2.90 -2.01
C MET A 48 1.74 -3.58 -0.65
N LYS A 49 2.79 -3.48 0.18
CA LYS A 49 2.79 -4.02 1.55
C LYS A 49 1.75 -3.34 2.43
N VAL A 50 1.68 -2.00 2.40
CA VAL A 50 0.66 -1.24 3.15
C VAL A 50 -0.73 -1.67 2.71
N ARG A 51 -0.97 -1.72 1.39
CA ARG A 51 -2.25 -2.12 0.83
C ARG A 51 -2.65 -3.54 1.27
N ALA A 52 -1.72 -4.50 1.22
CA ALA A 52 -1.99 -5.88 1.60
C ALA A 52 -2.41 -6.02 3.07
N GLU A 53 -1.75 -5.29 3.99
CA GLU A 53 -2.16 -5.30 5.39
C GLU A 53 -3.55 -4.66 5.58
N LEU A 54 -3.80 -3.51 4.93
CA LEU A 54 -5.11 -2.86 5.00
C LEU A 54 -6.21 -3.77 4.43
N GLU A 55 -5.95 -4.47 3.33
CA GLU A 55 -6.88 -5.46 2.74
C GLU A 55 -7.11 -6.63 3.70
N ASN A 56 -6.07 -7.13 4.38
CA ASN A 56 -6.21 -8.15 5.41
C ASN A 56 -7.11 -7.67 6.56
N ALA A 57 -6.83 -6.49 7.12
CA ALA A 57 -7.65 -5.90 8.18
C ALA A 57 -9.10 -5.69 7.75
N VAL A 58 -9.32 -5.12 6.55
CA VAL A 58 -10.66 -4.96 5.96
C VAL A 58 -11.36 -6.30 5.82
N SER A 59 -10.71 -7.35 5.34
CA SER A 59 -11.33 -8.67 5.17
C SER A 59 -11.85 -9.25 6.49
N ILE A 60 -11.13 -9.03 7.60
CA ILE A 60 -11.54 -9.44 8.94
C ILE A 60 -12.77 -8.64 9.39
N LEU A 61 -12.78 -7.32 9.15
CA LEU A 61 -13.90 -6.44 9.49
C LEU A 61 -15.15 -6.78 8.65
N GLU A 62 -14.98 -7.01 7.35
CA GLU A 62 -16.06 -7.40 6.44
C GLU A 62 -16.72 -8.70 6.87
N ARG A 63 -15.90 -9.72 7.19
CA ARG A 63 -16.40 -11.00 7.69
C ARG A 63 -17.18 -10.79 8.98
N SER A 64 -16.64 -10.00 9.91
CA SER A 64 -17.29 -9.73 11.19
C SER A 64 -18.64 -9.02 11.01
N LEU A 65 -18.72 -8.02 10.12
CA LEU A 65 -19.95 -7.29 9.82
C LEU A 65 -20.97 -8.17 9.08
N ARG A 66 -20.52 -9.11 8.25
CA ARG A 66 -21.41 -10.06 7.57
C ARG A 66 -22.07 -11.05 8.56
N GLU A 67 -21.40 -11.33 9.67
CA GLU A 67 -21.91 -12.14 10.78
C GLU A 67 -22.82 -11.34 11.74
N ALA A 68 -22.95 -10.02 11.54
CA ALA A 68 -23.78 -9.16 12.39
C ALA A 68 -25.27 -9.38 12.14
N LYS A 69 -26.06 -9.34 13.21
CA LYS A 69 -27.52 -9.19 13.11
C LYS A 69 -27.84 -7.76 12.73
N LYS A 70 -28.56 -7.55 11.63
CA LYS A 70 -28.88 -6.22 11.09
C LYS A 70 -29.43 -5.25 12.14
N ASP A 71 -30.31 -5.72 13.01
CA ASP A 71 -30.99 -4.87 14.01
C ASP A 71 -30.13 -4.52 15.23
N SER A 72 -28.99 -5.18 15.42
CA SER A 72 -28.08 -4.94 16.56
C SER A 72 -26.94 -3.99 16.22
N VAL A 73 -26.76 -3.61 14.94
CA VAL A 73 -25.65 -2.77 14.51
C VAL A 73 -25.87 -1.33 14.98
N ILE A 74 -24.91 -0.80 15.72
CA ILE A 74 -24.89 0.55 16.25
C ILE A 74 -23.56 1.17 15.83
N CYS A 75 -23.62 2.31 15.15
CA CYS A 75 -22.43 3.06 14.77
C CYS A 75 -22.33 4.30 15.67
N ASN A 76 -21.24 4.40 16.43
CA ASN A 76 -20.95 5.55 17.25
C ASN A 76 -20.06 6.51 16.44
N GLY A 77 -20.73 7.34 15.64
CA GLY A 77 -20.08 8.13 14.61
C GLY A 77 -19.42 7.25 13.55
N ASN A 78 -18.26 7.68 13.06
CA ASN A 78 -17.55 7.02 11.97
C ASN A 78 -16.34 6.20 12.44
N SER A 79 -16.09 6.15 13.75
CA SER A 79 -14.86 5.58 14.32
C SER A 79 -15.08 4.25 15.02
N THR A 80 -16.32 3.93 15.41
CA THR A 80 -16.63 2.73 16.16
C THR A 80 -17.97 2.14 15.71
N VAL A 81 -18.00 0.82 15.52
CA VAL A 81 -19.22 0.06 15.22
C VAL A 81 -19.32 -1.08 16.20
N SER A 82 -20.46 -1.20 16.89
CA SER A 82 -20.77 -2.32 17.76
C SER A 82 -21.98 -3.08 17.24
N PHE A 83 -21.99 -4.40 17.41
CA PHE A 83 -23.09 -5.27 17.01
C PHE A 83 -23.05 -6.59 17.77
N THR A 84 -24.16 -7.31 17.72
CA THR A 84 -24.24 -8.69 18.18
C THR A 84 -24.10 -9.63 16.98
N ASP A 85 -23.21 -10.61 17.09
CA ASP A 85 -23.00 -11.63 16.06
C ASP A 85 -24.17 -12.64 16.01
N GLN A 86 -24.10 -13.56 15.04
CA GLN A 86 -25.07 -14.65 14.89
C GLN A 86 -25.16 -15.59 16.11
N ASN A 87 -24.11 -15.67 16.94
CA ASN A 87 -24.04 -16.54 18.11
C ASN A 87 -24.46 -15.83 19.42
N GLY A 88 -24.74 -14.53 19.37
CA GLY A 88 -25.12 -13.73 20.54
C GLY A 88 -23.97 -13.02 21.25
N PHE A 89 -22.74 -13.05 20.70
CA PHE A 89 -21.61 -12.33 21.26
C PHE A 89 -21.58 -10.88 20.78
N ASN A 90 -21.21 -9.97 21.68
CA ASN A 90 -21.00 -8.58 21.34
C ASN A 90 -19.62 -8.40 20.68
N VAL A 91 -19.62 -7.73 19.53
CA VAL A 91 -18.43 -7.37 18.76
C VAL A 91 -18.36 -5.86 18.66
N THR A 92 -17.17 -5.30 18.88
CA THR A 92 -16.86 -3.89 18.72
C THR A 92 -15.68 -3.74 17.77
N LEU A 93 -15.87 -2.91 16.74
CA LEU A 93 -14.85 -2.52 15.78
C LEU A 93 -14.49 -1.06 16.06
N SER A 94 -13.21 -0.75 16.20
CA SER A 94 -12.72 0.60 16.50
C SER A 94 -11.65 1.03 15.52
N CYS A 95 -11.55 2.33 15.24
CA CYS A 95 -10.57 2.93 14.32
C CYS A 95 -9.28 3.41 15.00
N LEU A 96 -9.29 3.69 16.31
CA LEU A 96 -8.12 4.17 17.06
C LEU A 96 -7.97 3.41 18.40
N PRO A 97 -7.12 2.36 18.45
CA PRO A 97 -6.45 1.71 17.32
C PRO A 97 -7.43 0.89 16.46
N LEU A 98 -7.05 0.58 15.21
CA LEU A 98 -7.85 -0.29 14.35
C LEU A 98 -7.93 -1.69 14.96
N SER A 99 -9.07 -2.03 15.55
CA SER A 99 -9.19 -3.20 16.39
C SER A 99 -10.57 -3.85 16.32
N LYS A 100 -10.59 -5.16 16.60
CA LYS A 100 -11.80 -5.95 16.84
C LYS A 100 -11.75 -6.45 18.28
N ASN A 101 -12.73 -6.07 19.11
CA ASN A 101 -12.78 -6.44 20.54
C ASN A 101 -11.45 -6.16 21.27
N SER A 102 -10.87 -4.99 21.02
CA SER A 102 -9.56 -4.56 21.57
C SER A 102 -8.35 -5.35 21.07
N VAL A 103 -8.51 -6.26 20.10
CA VAL A 103 -7.39 -6.90 19.39
C VAL A 103 -7.05 -6.08 18.16
N GLU A 104 -5.82 -5.57 18.09
CA GLU A 104 -5.32 -4.77 16.97
C GLU A 104 -5.29 -5.60 15.67
N LEU A 105 -5.73 -5.00 14.57
CA LEU A 105 -5.82 -5.66 13.26
C LEU A 105 -4.67 -5.30 12.31
N ILE A 106 -3.88 -4.29 12.68
CA ILE A 106 -2.73 -3.81 11.92
C ILE A 106 -1.54 -3.67 12.86
N ASN A 107 -0.34 -3.91 12.36
CA ASN A 107 0.85 -3.62 13.14
C ASN A 107 1.20 -2.12 13.07
N SER A 108 0.89 -1.37 14.13
CA SER A 108 1.19 0.07 14.24
C SER A 108 2.68 0.42 14.18
N SER A 109 3.58 -0.54 14.33
CA SER A 109 5.03 -0.32 14.13
C SER A 109 5.41 -0.24 12.65
N ASN A 110 4.60 -0.86 11.77
CA ASN A 110 4.87 -0.95 10.33
C ASN A 110 3.97 -0.02 9.52
N ILE A 111 2.76 0.27 10.00
CA ILE A 111 1.75 1.04 9.29
C ILE A 111 1.21 2.14 10.19
N ASN A 112 1.19 3.35 9.66
CA ASN A 112 0.52 4.49 10.25
C ASN A 112 -0.87 4.64 9.60
N LEU A 113 -1.93 4.49 10.38
CA LEU A 113 -3.30 4.67 9.92
C LEU A 113 -3.63 6.17 9.90
N THR A 114 -3.81 6.74 8.71
CA THR A 114 -4.07 8.17 8.53
C THR A 114 -5.55 8.50 8.50
N ALA A 115 -6.39 7.58 7.99
CA ALA A 115 -7.84 7.71 8.05
C ALA A 115 -8.50 6.34 8.26
N CYS A 116 -9.55 6.32 9.06
CA CYS A 116 -10.40 5.16 9.23
C CYS A 116 -11.84 5.64 9.39
N ASN A 117 -12.74 5.04 8.63
CA ASN A 117 -14.12 5.47 8.53
C ASN A 117 -15.05 4.27 8.34
N PHE A 118 -15.98 4.11 9.27
CA PHE A 118 -17.15 3.27 9.14
C PHE A 118 -18.35 4.14 8.78
N ASP A 119 -18.76 4.11 7.52
CA ASP A 119 -19.95 4.80 7.04
C ASP A 119 -21.18 3.90 7.17
N CYS A 120 -22.07 4.30 8.08
CA CYS A 120 -23.32 3.64 8.39
C CYS A 120 -24.57 4.42 7.91
N THR A 121 -24.41 5.39 7.01
CA THR A 121 -25.53 6.20 6.49
C THR A 121 -26.64 5.37 5.85
N ASN A 122 -26.30 4.19 5.33
CA ASN A 122 -27.23 3.26 4.67
C ASN A 122 -27.58 2.04 5.53
N LEU A 123 -27.52 2.15 6.86
CA LEU A 123 -27.81 1.04 7.76
C LEU A 123 -29.25 0.52 7.64
N SER A 124 -30.22 1.38 7.29
CA SER A 124 -31.61 0.97 7.01
C SER A 124 -31.71 -0.03 5.86
N LYS A 125 -30.82 0.09 4.87
CA LYS A 125 -30.65 -0.86 3.76
C LYS A 125 -29.74 -2.03 4.10
N GLY A 126 -29.26 -2.11 5.35
CA GLY A 126 -28.30 -3.10 5.81
C GLY A 126 -26.93 -2.95 5.14
N VAL A 127 -26.46 -1.72 4.89
CA VAL A 127 -25.16 -1.49 4.24
C VAL A 127 -24.24 -0.69 5.16
N VAL A 128 -23.01 -1.18 5.33
CA VAL A 128 -21.91 -0.49 6.01
C VAL A 128 -20.72 -0.42 5.06
N VAL A 129 -20.14 0.77 4.91
CA VAL A 129 -18.94 0.98 4.09
C VAL A 129 -17.75 1.24 5.00
N ILE A 130 -16.69 0.47 4.82
CA ILE A 130 -15.43 0.61 5.54
C ILE A 130 -14.46 1.32 4.61
N THR A 131 -13.74 2.32 5.11
CA THR A 131 -12.64 2.95 4.38
C THR A 131 -11.45 3.13 5.30
N LEU A 132 -10.33 2.53 4.92
CA LEU A 132 -9.05 2.66 5.61
C LEU A 132 -8.06 3.34 4.69
N THR A 133 -7.32 4.30 5.22
CA THR A 133 -6.15 4.89 4.57
C THR A 133 -4.98 4.82 5.53
N GLY A 134 -3.85 4.37 5.04
CA GLY A 134 -2.63 4.30 5.83
C GLY A 134 -1.40 4.50 4.97
N SER A 135 -0.26 4.67 5.63
CA SER A 135 1.05 4.72 5.02
C SER A 135 2.02 3.81 5.75
N SER A 136 3.15 3.48 5.12
CA SER A 136 4.23 2.79 5.82
C SER A 136 4.78 3.70 6.92
N ALA A 137 5.10 3.14 8.09
CA ALA A 137 5.66 3.89 9.23
C ALA A 137 7.08 4.43 8.94
N SER A 138 7.76 3.86 7.95
CA SER A 138 9.12 4.22 7.52
C SER A 138 9.16 5.25 6.39
N SER A 139 8.04 5.55 5.72
CA SER A 139 7.96 6.61 4.71
C SER A 139 7.30 7.86 5.29
N SER A 140 7.89 9.04 5.01
CA SER A 140 7.31 10.32 5.42
C SER A 140 7.52 11.37 4.32
N GLY A 141 6.67 12.41 4.31
CA GLY A 141 6.75 13.52 3.36
C GLY A 141 6.07 13.24 2.01
N VAL A 142 6.52 13.93 0.96
CA VAL A 142 5.89 13.93 -0.40
C VAL A 142 6.00 12.56 -1.10
N GLU A 143 6.83 11.67 -0.58
CA GLU A 143 7.02 10.30 -1.07
C GLU A 143 6.23 9.25 -0.26
N ALA A 144 5.38 9.65 0.69
CA ALA A 144 4.65 8.72 1.55
C ALA A 144 3.89 7.64 0.76
N ASP A 145 4.04 6.40 1.22
CA ASP A 145 3.45 5.21 0.62
C ASP A 145 1.99 5.06 1.04
N ILE A 146 1.15 5.99 0.58
CA ILE A 146 -0.26 6.04 0.96
C ILE A 146 -1.04 5.00 0.16
N ALA A 147 -1.78 4.15 0.85
CA ALA A 147 -2.76 3.26 0.27
C ALA A 147 -4.12 3.46 0.92
N THR A 148 -5.17 3.41 0.10
CA THR A 148 -6.57 3.42 0.53
C THR A 148 -7.26 2.13 0.10
N VAL A 149 -7.98 1.53 1.04
CA VAL A 149 -8.79 0.33 0.83
C VAL A 149 -10.19 0.62 1.33
N SER A 150 -11.18 0.35 0.49
CA SER A 150 -12.59 0.52 0.82
C SER A 150 -13.37 -0.75 0.53
N ALA A 151 -14.33 -1.03 1.39
CA ALA A 151 -15.14 -2.24 1.38
C ALA A 151 -16.60 -1.88 1.62
N ARG A 152 -17.50 -2.46 0.83
CA ARG A 152 -18.94 -2.30 1.01
C ARG A 152 -19.53 -3.61 1.49
N VAL A 153 -19.99 -3.63 2.74
CA VAL A 153 -20.57 -4.80 3.37
C VAL A 153 -22.08 -4.69 3.38
N VAL A 154 -22.75 -5.73 2.90
CA VAL A 154 -24.20 -5.91 3.08
C VAL A 154 -24.41 -6.84 4.26
N LEU A 155 -25.12 -6.37 5.28
CA LEU A 155 -25.48 -7.10 6.48
C LEU A 155 -26.49 -8.20 6.14
N ARG A 156 -26.46 -9.31 6.89
CA ARG A 156 -27.44 -10.37 6.74
C ARG A 156 -28.80 -9.91 7.25
N ASN A 157 -29.83 -10.07 6.42
CA ASN A 157 -31.20 -9.92 6.83
C ASN A 157 -31.62 -11.24 7.51
N TYR A 158 -31.88 -11.20 8.82
CA TYR A 158 -32.50 -12.30 9.55
C TYR A 158 -33.99 -12.02 9.69
#